data_AF-A0A7V0R264-F1
#
_entry.id   AF-A0A7V0R264-F1
#
_cell.length_a   1.000
_cell.length_b   1.000
_cell.length_c   1.000
_cell.angle_alpha   90.00
_cell.angle_beta   90.00
_cell.angle_gamma   90.00
#
_symmetry.space_group_name_H-M   'P 1'
#
loop_
_entity.id
_entity.type
_entity.pdbx_description
1 polymer ?
#
loop_
_entity_poly.entity_id
_entity_poly.type
_entity_poly.pdbx_seq_one_letter_code
_entity_poly.pdbx_strand_id
1 'polypeptide(L)' 'QEVPGHLRDSHYTGAKRLNAGKGYKYPHDYDGHFISQKYMVKPERFYRPSGEGYEKTISEIMESRRKRT' A
#
# COMPACT_ATOMS: atom_id res chain seq x y z
N GLN A 1 15.35 -4.08 -1.56
CA GLN A 1 14.30 -5.12 -1.47
C GLN A 1 13.59 -5.19 -2.80
N GLU A 2 13.36 -6.38 -3.35
CA GLU A 2 12.64 -6.50 -4.63
C GLU A 2 11.20 -6.03 -4.52
N VAL A 3 10.61 -5.65 -5.66
CA VAL A 3 9.18 -5.32 -5.76
C VAL A 3 8.35 -6.57 -5.45
N PRO A 4 7.41 -6.51 -4.49
CA PRO A 4 6.49 -7.61 -4.20
C PRO A 4 5.75 -8.08 -5.45
N GLY A 5 5.53 -9.39 -5.60
CA GLY A 5 4.94 -9.98 -6.81
C GLY A 5 3.60 -9.35 -7.22
N HIS A 6 2.72 -9.08 -6.24
CA HIS A 6 1.42 -8.45 -6.45
C HIS A 6 1.50 -6.95 -6.78
N LEU A 7 2.68 -6.34 -6.78
CA LEU A 7 2.90 -4.95 -7.22
C LEU A 7 3.73 -4.88 -8.50
N ARG A 8 4.15 -6.02 -9.05
CA ARG A 8 4.83 -6.06 -10.34
C ARG A 8 3.82 -5.80 -11.45
N ASP A 9 4.29 -5.18 -12.53
CA ASP A 9 3.49 -5.00 -13.74
C ASP A 9 3.01 -6.36 -14.28
N SER A 10 1.78 -6.41 -14.77
CA SER A 10 1.14 -7.60 -15.30
C SER A 10 1.17 -7.68 -16.84
N HIS A 11 1.65 -6.62 -17.52
CA HIS A 11 1.50 -6.46 -18.96
C HIS A 11 2.71 -6.94 -19.80
N TYR A 12 3.87 -7.18 -19.19
CA TYR A 12 5.06 -7.60 -19.96
C TYR A 12 5.04 -9.08 -20.38
N THR A 13 5.79 -9.40 -21.42
CA THR A 13 5.97 -10.75 -21.96
C THR A 13 6.62 -11.67 -20.91
N GLY A 14 5.79 -12.48 -20.24
CA GLY A 14 6.21 -13.40 -19.17
C GLY A 14 5.55 -13.15 -17.81
N ALA A 15 4.84 -12.03 -17.64
CA ALA A 15 4.17 -11.66 -16.40
C ALA A 15 3.23 -12.78 -15.88
N LYS A 16 2.40 -13.36 -16.75
CA LYS A 16 1.51 -14.47 -16.39
C LYS A 16 2.26 -15.70 -15.86
N ARG A 17 3.39 -16.06 -16.48
CA ARG A 17 4.22 -17.20 -16.06
C ARG A 17 4.88 -16.95 -14.70
N LEU A 18 5.27 -15.69 -14.44
CA LEU A 18 5.88 -15.27 -13.18
C LEU A 18 4.86 -14.86 -12.11
N ASN A 19 3.56 -15.01 -12.38
CA ASN A 19 2.47 -14.52 -11.52
C ASN A 19 2.62 -13.03 -11.13
N ALA A 20 3.21 -12.21 -12.00
CA ALA A 20 3.39 -10.79 -11.76
C ALA A 20 2.02 -10.07 -11.73
N GLY A 21 1.80 -9.27 -10.69
CA GLY A 21 0.53 -8.59 -10.43
C GLY A 21 -0.55 -9.50 -9.81
N LYS A 22 -0.31 -10.81 -9.68
CA LYS A 22 -1.30 -11.73 -9.09
C LYS A 22 -1.52 -11.39 -7.62
N GLY A 23 -2.79 -11.22 -7.24
CA GLY A 23 -3.19 -10.86 -5.88
C GLY A 23 -3.13 -9.37 -5.57
N TYR A 24 -2.87 -8.51 -6.57
CA TYR A 24 -3.04 -7.06 -6.41
C TYR A 24 -4.48 -6.72 -6.06
N LYS A 25 -4.67 -5.98 -4.98
CA LYS A 25 -5.96 -5.38 -4.61
C LYS A 25 -5.99 -3.93 -5.07
N TYR A 26 -6.90 -3.60 -5.97
CA TYR A 26 -7.12 -2.24 -6.45
C TYR A 26 -7.85 -1.43 -5.38
N PRO A 27 -7.25 -0.38 -4.77
CA PRO A 27 -7.82 0.28 -3.59
C PRO A 27 -9.20 0.91 -3.81
N HIS A 28 -9.51 1.34 -5.04
CA HIS A 28 -10.78 2.00 -5.36
C HIS A 28 -11.99 1.06 -5.36
N ASP A 29 -11.77 -0.26 -5.38
CA ASP A 29 -12.87 -1.24 -5.25
C ASP A 29 -13.31 -1.44 -3.79
N TYR A 30 -12.64 -0.81 -2.83
CA TYR A 30 -12.88 -1.00 -1.40
C TYR A 30 -13.40 0.28 -0.73
N ASP A 31 -14.18 0.09 0.34
CA ASP A 31 -14.77 1.18 1.09
C ASP A 31 -13.73 2.17 1.66
N GLY A 32 -13.99 3.46 1.46
CA GLY A 32 -13.06 4.55 1.76
C GLY A 32 -11.83 4.58 0.85
N HIS A 33 -11.88 3.90 -0.30
CA HIS A 33 -10.79 3.76 -1.28
C HIS A 33 -9.47 3.28 -0.66
N PHE A 34 -9.56 2.41 0.35
CA PHE A 34 -8.42 1.94 1.11
C PHE A 34 -8.55 0.46 1.44
N ILE A 35 -7.47 -0.28 1.22
CA ILE A 35 -7.34 -1.69 1.59
C ILE A 35 -5.96 -1.92 2.19
N SER A 36 -5.91 -2.72 3.26
CA SER A 36 -4.64 -3.14 3.81
C SER A 36 -3.97 -4.17 2.90
N GLN A 37 -2.78 -3.81 2.42
CA GLN A 37 -1.96 -4.62 1.54
C GLN A 37 -0.48 -4.38 1.85
N LYS A 38 0.34 -5.41 1.66
CA LYS A 38 1.79 -5.31 1.90
C LYS A 38 2.47 -4.56 0.76
N TYR A 39 2.96 -3.35 1.00
CA TYR A 39 3.65 -2.55 -0.04
C TYR A 39 5.17 -2.65 -0.01
N MET A 40 5.75 -2.97 1.16
CA MET A 40 7.19 -3.15 1.34
C MET A 40 7.48 -4.55 1.87
N VAL A 41 8.57 -5.16 1.41
CA VAL A 41 8.98 -6.51 1.86
C VAL A 41 9.39 -6.48 3.34
N LYS A 42 10.21 -5.50 3.68
CA LYS A 42 10.68 -5.07 4.99
C LYS A 42 10.04 -3.71 5.27
N PRO A 43 9.04 -3.65 6.16
CA PRO A 43 8.37 -2.42 6.51
C PRO A 43 9.34 -1.43 7.15
N GLU A 44 9.37 -0.20 6.64
CA GLU A 44 10.15 0.90 7.20
C GLU A 44 9.26 2.15 7.31
N ARG A 45 9.58 3.03 8.27
CA ARG A 45 8.82 4.27 8.52
C ARG A 45 9.72 5.47 8.27
N PHE A 46 9.46 6.17 7.17
CA PHE A 46 10.19 7.38 6.79
C PHE A 46 9.48 8.66 7.20
N TYR A 47 8.14 8.68 7.11
CA TYR A 47 7.34 9.84 7.48
C TYR A 47 6.83 9.73 8.92
N ARG A 48 7.08 10.78 9.70
CA ARG A 48 6.61 10.98 11.07
C ARG A 48 5.99 12.39 11.13
N PRO A 49 4.65 12.53 11.13
CA PRO A 49 4.00 13.83 11.22
C PRO A 49 4.47 14.57 12.48
N SER A 50 4.77 15.87 12.35
CA SER A 50 5.11 16.74 13.50
C SER A 50 3.87 17.09 14.32
N GLY A 51 2.68 17.00 13.71
CA GLY A 51 1.40 17.36 14.32
C GLY A 51 1.03 18.83 14.17
N GLU A 52 1.84 19.62 13.45
CA GLU A 52 1.56 21.03 13.21
C GLU A 52 0.63 21.24 12.01
N GLY A 53 -0.33 22.16 12.16
CA GLY A 53 -1.28 22.48 11.10
C GLY A 53 -2.08 21.26 10.61
N TYR A 54 -2.07 21.04 9.30
CA TYR A 54 -2.81 19.95 8.67
C TYR A 54 -2.22 18.55 8.94
N GLU A 55 -0.96 18.48 9.40
CA GLU A 55 -0.34 17.19 9.72
C GLU A 55 -1.04 16.47 10.88
N LYS A 56 -1.75 17.19 11.75
CA LYS A 56 -2.59 16.58 12.78
C LYS A 56 -3.68 15.69 12.16
N THR A 57 -4.41 16.21 11.17
CA THR A 57 -5.44 15.46 10.43
C THR A 57 -4.83 14.28 9.68
N ILE A 58 -3.65 14.46 9.07
CA ILE A 58 -2.93 13.37 8.39
C ILE A 58 -2.59 12.24 9.39
N SER A 59 -2.09 12.59 10.57
CA SER A 59 -1.75 11.63 11.63
C SER A 59 -2.98 10.81 12.06
N GLU A 60 -4.12 11.48 12.30
CA GLU A 60 -5.39 10.83 12.67
C GLU A 60 -5.88 9.86 11.58
N ILE A 61 -5.83 10.29 10.30
CA ILE A 61 -6.18 9.42 9.17
C ILE A 61 -5.23 8.22 9.10
N MET A 62 -3.92 8.44 9.24
CA MET A 62 -2.93 7.35 9.24
C MET A 62 -3.16 6.36 10.39
N GLU A 63 -3.50 6.84 11.58
CA GLU A 63 -3.81 6.00 12.73
C GLU A 63 -5.09 5.18 12.50
N SER A 64 -6.15 5.80 11.99
CA SER A 64 -7.40 5.09 11.66
C SER A 64 -7.17 3.97 10.65
N ARG A 65 -6.35 4.21 9.61
CA ARG A 65 -6.01 3.20 8.59
C ARG A 65 -5.17 2.06 9.17
N ARG A 66 -4.26 2.35 10.12
CA ARG A 66 -3.48 1.32 10.82
C ARG A 66 -4.36 0.42 11.68
N LYS A 67 -5.39 0.96 12.35
CA LYS A 67 -6.33 0.18 13.18
C LYS A 67 -7.25 -0.74 12.35
N ARG A 68 -7.48 -0.43 11.07
CA ARG A 68 -8.25 -1.25 10.12
C ARG A 68 -7.46 -2.43 9.53
N THR A 69 -6.16 -2.54 9.84
CA THR A 69 -5.24 -3.58 9.37
C THR A 69 -5.03 -4.61 10.47
#